data_AF-A0A6P0N1S3-F1
#
_entry.id   AF-A0A6P0N1S3-F1
#
_cell.length_a   1.000
_cell.length_b   1.000
_cell.length_c   1.000
_cell.angle_alpha   90.00
_cell.angle_beta   90.00
_cell.angle_gamma   90.00
#
_symmetry.space_group_name_H-M   'P 1'
#
loop_
_entity.id
_entity.type
_entity.pdbx_description
1 polymer ?
#
loop_
_entity_poly.entity_id
_entity_poly.type
_entity_poly.pdbx_seq_one_letter_code
_entity_poly.pdbx_strand_id
1 'polypeptide(L)'
;MKIIESEPVVSNEVKPVGQNIALDNSTPLPAIDVKAIGETLLDVVSEKTGYPAEMLELDMDMEADLGIDSIKRVEILSALQEMYPDLPQANPEQLGELRTLGQIVEYLQSNASKVLPVQCKTTTHSSAEMEIIESEPVVSNEVKPVVKNLDLETPTPLPAIDVKAIGETLLDVVSEKTGYPAEMLELDMDMEADLGIDSIKRVEILSA
;
A
#
# COMPACT_ATOMS: atom_id res chain seq x y z
N MET A 1 -19.78 75.06 -17.02
CA MET A 1 -20.37 74.21 -15.95
C MET A 1 -21.23 73.17 -16.64
N LYS A 2 -21.29 71.89 -16.32
CA LYS A 2 -20.61 70.96 -15.42
C LYS A 2 -21.37 69.64 -15.75
N ILE A 3 -20.70 68.50 -15.89
CA ILE A 3 -21.13 67.11 -15.55
C ILE A 3 -22.61 66.73 -15.84
N ILE A 4 -22.94 65.62 -16.51
CA ILE A 4 -22.75 64.26 -15.99
C ILE A 4 -22.56 63.26 -17.13
N GLU A 5 -21.61 62.36 -16.88
CA GLU A 5 -21.24 61.15 -17.61
C GLU A 5 -22.26 60.02 -17.48
N SER A 6 -22.29 59.18 -18.53
CA SER A 6 -22.37 57.71 -18.49
C SER A 6 -23.61 57.00 -17.92
N GLU A 7 -24.44 56.46 -18.82
CA GLU A 7 -24.70 55.02 -18.96
C GLU A 7 -25.15 54.69 -20.40
N PRO A 8 -24.42 53.87 -21.19
CA PRO A 8 -24.98 53.27 -22.39
C PRO A 8 -25.42 51.82 -22.11
N VAL A 9 -26.73 51.62 -22.23
CA VAL A 9 -27.42 50.38 -22.62
C VAL A 9 -26.51 49.23 -23.08
N VAL A 10 -26.32 48.23 -22.21
CA VAL A 10 -25.78 46.92 -22.61
C VAL A 10 -26.81 46.23 -23.48
N SER A 11 -26.58 46.29 -24.79
CA SER A 11 -27.29 45.49 -25.78
C SER A 11 -26.78 44.04 -25.68
N ASN A 12 -27.69 43.12 -25.38
CA ASN A 12 -27.49 41.70 -25.58
C ASN A 12 -27.32 41.42 -27.07
N GLU A 13 -26.07 41.28 -27.51
CA GLU A 13 -25.73 40.68 -28.82
C GLU A 13 -25.46 39.19 -28.61
N VAL A 14 -26.39 38.36 -29.04
CA VAL A 14 -26.18 36.91 -29.19
C VAL A 14 -25.22 36.71 -30.37
N LYS A 15 -24.01 36.19 -30.09
CA LYS A 15 -23.14 35.57 -31.11
C LYS A 15 -23.17 34.06 -30.95
N PRO A 16 -23.54 33.27 -31.97
CA PRO A 16 -23.28 31.85 -32.00
C PRO A 16 -21.86 31.65 -32.55
N VAL A 17 -20.92 31.21 -31.72
CA VAL A 17 -19.62 30.73 -32.19
C VAL A 17 -19.33 29.42 -31.49
N GLY A 18 -19.27 28.37 -32.30
CA GLY A 18 -18.88 27.04 -31.85
C GLY A 18 -17.46 27.01 -31.33
N GLN A 19 -17.23 26.15 -30.35
CA GLN A 19 -15.92 25.58 -30.08
C GLN A 19 -16.06 24.07 -30.04
N ASN A 20 -15.75 23.48 -31.19
CA ASN A 20 -15.36 22.09 -31.29
C ASN A 20 -14.13 22.07 -32.20
N ILE A 21 -12.95 22.19 -31.60
CA ILE A 21 -11.61 21.83 -32.08
C ILE A 21 -10.70 22.01 -30.86
N ALA A 22 -10.35 20.93 -30.16
CA ALA A 22 -9.20 20.07 -30.45
C ALA A 22 -7.87 20.80 -30.25
N LEU A 23 -6.93 20.08 -29.60
CA LEU A 23 -5.49 20.32 -29.47
C LEU A 23 -5.05 20.83 -28.08
N ASP A 24 -4.92 19.90 -27.14
CA ASP A 24 -3.63 19.71 -26.48
C ASP A 24 -3.38 18.22 -26.20
N ASN A 25 -3.19 17.46 -27.27
CA ASN A 25 -2.33 16.27 -27.21
C ASN A 25 -0.88 16.73 -27.39
N SER A 26 -0.41 17.65 -26.54
CA SER A 26 1.03 17.74 -26.32
C SER A 26 1.40 16.46 -25.59
N THR A 27 1.80 15.43 -26.34
CA THR A 27 2.67 14.39 -25.82
C THR A 27 3.99 15.09 -25.51
N PRO A 28 4.35 15.32 -24.23
CA PRO A 28 5.74 15.50 -23.91
C PRO A 28 6.37 14.10 -24.04
N LEU A 29 7.60 14.03 -24.55
CA LEU A 29 8.49 12.91 -24.20
C LEU A 29 8.44 12.69 -22.69
N PRO A 30 8.65 11.47 -22.15
CA PRO A 30 8.27 11.10 -20.78
C PRO A 30 9.14 11.84 -19.75
N ALA A 31 8.85 13.12 -19.57
CA ALA A 31 9.12 13.85 -18.36
C ALA A 31 8.03 13.36 -17.43
N ILE A 32 8.44 12.55 -16.47
CA ILE A 32 7.62 12.08 -15.37
C ILE A 32 6.86 13.31 -14.82
N ASP A 33 5.56 13.40 -15.12
CA ASP A 33 4.74 14.51 -14.69
C ASP A 33 4.35 14.28 -13.23
N VAL A 34 4.89 15.13 -12.36
CA VAL A 34 4.67 15.08 -10.91
C VAL A 34 3.19 15.18 -10.57
N LYS A 35 2.45 15.98 -11.34
CA LYS A 35 1.01 16.12 -11.14
C LYS A 35 0.27 14.83 -11.49
N ALA A 36 0.67 14.17 -12.58
CA ALA A 36 0.11 12.89 -12.98
C ALA A 36 0.44 11.78 -11.96
N ILE A 37 1.66 11.75 -11.41
CA ILE A 37 2.00 10.81 -10.31
C ILE A 37 1.16 11.08 -9.08
N GLY A 38 0.98 12.35 -8.69
CA GLY A 38 0.18 12.72 -7.53
C GLY A 38 -1.28 12.30 -7.68
N GLU A 39 -1.90 12.57 -8.83
CA GLU A 39 -3.26 12.12 -9.14
C GLU A 39 -3.36 10.59 -9.10
N THR A 40 -2.42 9.90 -9.74
CA THR A 40 -2.42 8.44 -9.74
C THR A 40 -2.18 7.85 -8.35
N LEU A 41 -1.33 8.48 -7.52
CA LEU A 41 -1.13 8.06 -6.15
C LEU A 41 -2.43 8.16 -5.34
N LEU A 42 -3.19 9.26 -5.51
CA LEU A 42 -4.48 9.43 -4.85
C LEU A 42 -5.49 8.36 -5.30
N ASP A 43 -5.52 8.04 -6.60
CA ASP A 43 -6.37 6.96 -7.14
C ASP A 43 -5.99 5.60 -6.55
N VAL A 44 -4.70 5.26 -6.50
CA VAL A 44 -4.25 3.99 -5.90
C VAL A 44 -4.57 3.95 -4.40
N VAL A 45 -4.35 5.03 -3.67
CA VAL A 45 -4.72 5.11 -2.25
C VAL A 45 -6.22 4.89 -2.09
N SER A 46 -7.04 5.52 -2.94
CA SER A 46 -8.49 5.33 -2.97
C SER A 46 -8.86 3.86 -3.17
N GLU A 47 -8.26 3.19 -4.15
CA GLU A 47 -8.50 1.77 -4.43
C GLU A 47 -8.07 0.84 -3.28
N LYS A 48 -6.94 1.14 -2.61
CA LYS A 48 -6.38 0.28 -1.55
C LYS A 48 -7.02 0.48 -0.18
N THR A 49 -7.56 1.67 0.08
CA THR A 49 -8.12 2.06 1.39
C THR A 49 -9.65 2.19 1.38
N GLY A 50 -10.25 2.41 0.21
CA GLY A 50 -11.68 2.67 0.05
C GLY A 50 -12.10 4.11 0.33
N TYR A 51 -11.16 5.04 0.60
CA TYR A 51 -11.48 6.47 0.67
C TYR A 51 -11.78 7.01 -0.72
N PRO A 52 -12.79 7.85 -0.91
CA PRO A 52 -13.05 8.47 -2.21
C PRO A 52 -11.92 9.46 -2.56
N ALA A 53 -11.44 9.44 -3.81
CA ALA A 53 -10.33 10.28 -4.25
C ALA A 53 -10.58 11.79 -4.02
N GLU A 54 -11.84 12.24 -4.04
CA GLU A 54 -12.23 13.62 -3.74
C GLU A 54 -12.03 14.04 -2.26
N MET A 55 -11.90 13.09 -1.34
CA MET A 55 -11.57 13.35 0.08
C MET A 55 -10.08 13.22 0.37
N LEU A 56 -9.28 12.70 -0.56
CA LEU A 56 -7.85 12.50 -0.36
C LEU A 56 -7.08 13.75 -0.78
N GLU A 57 -6.21 14.22 0.10
CA GLU A 57 -5.32 15.33 -0.17
C GLU A 57 -3.86 14.92 0.05
N LEU A 58 -2.94 15.54 -0.68
CA LEU A 58 -1.50 15.23 -0.56
C LEU A 58 -0.92 15.59 0.82
N ASP A 59 -1.55 16.51 1.54
CA ASP A 59 -1.07 17.00 2.84
C ASP A 59 -1.58 16.16 4.03
N MET A 60 -2.46 15.17 3.79
CA MET A 60 -2.98 14.29 4.84
C MET A 60 -1.91 13.38 5.42
N ASP A 61 -1.99 13.13 6.73
CA ASP A 61 -1.09 12.17 7.39
C ASP A 61 -1.53 10.74 7.07
N MET A 62 -0.60 9.98 6.51
CA MET A 62 -0.83 8.59 6.11
C MET A 62 -1.20 7.70 7.28
N GLU A 63 -0.57 7.85 8.44
CA GLU A 63 -0.79 6.96 9.59
C GLU A 63 -1.92 7.47 10.48
N ALA A 64 -1.94 8.77 10.78
CA ALA A 64 -2.87 9.37 11.72
C ALA A 64 -4.25 9.66 11.13
N ASP A 65 -4.32 10.16 9.88
CA ASP A 65 -5.59 10.52 9.25
C ASP A 65 -6.13 9.37 8.40
N LEU A 66 -5.26 8.73 7.62
CA LEU A 66 -5.67 7.72 6.63
C LEU A 66 -5.53 6.26 7.14
N GLY A 67 -4.78 6.02 8.21
CA GLY A 67 -4.55 4.66 8.74
C GLY A 67 -3.74 3.75 7.81
N ILE A 68 -2.92 4.32 6.94
CA ILE A 68 -2.01 3.64 6.02
C ILE A 68 -0.72 3.25 6.77
N ASP A 69 -0.65 1.98 7.13
CA ASP A 69 0.52 1.34 7.75
C ASP A 69 1.68 1.08 6.75
N SER A 70 2.78 0.53 7.24
CA SER A 70 3.97 0.21 6.45
C SER A 70 3.74 -0.87 5.38
N ILE A 71 2.76 -1.77 5.56
CA ILE A 71 2.40 -2.79 4.57
C ILE A 71 1.63 -2.13 3.43
N LYS A 72 0.61 -1.33 3.76
CA LYS A 72 -0.21 -0.58 2.79
C LYS A 72 0.62 0.39 1.97
N ARG A 73 1.60 1.06 2.56
CA ARG A 73 2.54 1.94 1.82
C ARG A 73 3.28 1.19 0.71
N VAL A 74 3.78 -0.01 1.01
CA VAL A 74 4.47 -0.84 0.01
C VAL A 74 3.49 -1.30 -1.07
N GLU A 75 2.28 -1.74 -0.71
CA GLU A 75 1.25 -2.13 -1.68
C GLU A 75 0.88 -0.98 -2.65
N ILE A 76 0.69 0.23 -2.13
CA ILE A 76 0.37 1.43 -2.92
C ILE A 76 1.51 1.75 -3.88
N LEU A 77 2.75 1.72 -3.40
CA LEU A 77 3.93 2.00 -4.24
C LEU A 77 4.21 0.91 -5.27
N SER A 78 3.95 -0.36 -4.95
CA SER A 78 4.02 -1.44 -5.93
C SER A 78 3.02 -1.22 -7.06
N ALA A 79 1.77 -0.89 -6.75
CA ALA A 79 0.76 -0.56 -7.77
C ALA A 79 1.14 0.68 -8.60
N LEU A 80 1.74 1.70 -7.98
CA LEU A 80 2.23 2.86 -8.71
C LEU A 80 3.41 2.51 -9.64
N GLN A 81 4.33 1.64 -9.22
CA GLN A 81 5.44 1.15 -10.04
C GLN A 81 4.97 0.27 -11.21
N GLU A 82 3.88 -0.49 -11.04
CA GLU A 82 3.27 -1.25 -12.13
C GLU A 82 2.77 -0.33 -13.26
N MET A 83 2.25 0.85 -12.91
CA MET A 83 1.81 1.86 -13.88
C MET A 83 2.96 2.71 -14.43
N TYR A 84 3.96 3.01 -13.60
CA TYR A 84 5.12 3.80 -13.97
C TYR A 84 6.42 3.01 -13.73
N PRO A 85 6.81 2.14 -14.68
CA PRO A 85 8.01 1.30 -14.54
C PRO A 85 9.32 2.10 -14.54
N ASP A 86 9.27 3.37 -14.96
CA ASP A 86 10.41 4.29 -14.94
C ASP A 86 10.63 4.95 -13.56
N LEU A 87 9.73 4.72 -12.59
CA LEU A 87 9.92 5.20 -11.22
C LEU A 87 11.02 4.41 -10.50
N PRO A 88 11.82 5.09 -9.65
CA PRO A 88 12.79 4.43 -8.80
C PRO A 88 12.09 3.52 -7.78
N GLN A 89 12.73 2.40 -7.43
CA GLN A 89 12.26 1.59 -6.32
C GLN A 89 12.36 2.37 -5.01
N ALA A 90 11.26 2.45 -4.29
CA ALA A 90 11.21 3.08 -2.98
C ALA A 90 11.73 2.12 -1.90
N ASN A 91 12.57 2.61 -0.98
CA ASN A 91 13.02 1.83 0.17
C ASN A 91 11.95 1.88 1.28
N PRO A 92 11.42 0.73 1.78
CA PRO A 92 10.47 0.68 2.89
C PRO A 92 10.94 1.40 4.16
N GLU A 93 12.25 1.40 4.44
CA GLU A 93 12.79 2.13 5.60
C GLU A 93 12.58 3.64 5.44
N GLN A 94 12.85 4.18 4.25
CA GLN A 94 12.69 5.61 3.96
C GLN A 94 11.20 5.99 3.90
N LEU A 95 10.33 5.09 3.46
CA LEU A 95 8.88 5.29 3.46
C LEU A 95 8.29 5.38 4.86
N GLY A 96 8.91 4.72 5.85
CA GLY A 96 8.52 4.85 7.25
C GLY A 96 8.77 6.24 7.83
N GLU A 97 9.74 6.98 7.28
CA GLU A 97 10.05 8.35 7.70
C GLU A 97 9.07 9.39 7.14
N LEU A 98 8.40 9.07 6.03
CA LEU A 98 7.44 9.96 5.39
C LEU A 98 6.10 9.91 6.13
N ARG A 99 5.51 11.08 6.38
CA ARG A 99 4.25 11.26 7.09
C ARG A 99 3.08 11.52 6.15
N THR A 100 3.29 12.24 5.05
CA THR A 100 2.20 12.63 4.13
C THR A 100 2.34 12.00 2.74
N LEU A 101 1.24 11.96 1.99
CA LEU A 101 1.22 11.46 0.61
C LEU A 101 2.08 12.33 -0.32
N GLY A 102 2.08 13.65 -0.13
CA GLY A 102 2.90 14.60 -0.88
C GLY A 102 4.40 14.34 -0.71
N GLN A 103 4.83 13.94 0.49
CA GLN A 103 6.22 13.56 0.74
C GLN A 103 6.64 12.31 -0.05
N ILE A 104 5.72 11.36 -0.29
CA ILE A 104 6.00 10.21 -1.18
C ILE A 104 6.22 10.69 -2.61
N VAL A 105 5.35 11.57 -3.12
CA VAL A 105 5.48 12.11 -4.48
C VAL A 105 6.80 12.86 -4.65
N GLU A 106 7.16 13.71 -3.68
CA GLU A 106 8.42 14.45 -3.70
C GLU A 106 9.65 13.53 -3.60
N TYR A 107 9.58 12.47 -2.79
CA TYR A 107 10.61 11.45 -2.69
C TYR A 107 10.81 10.72 -4.02
N LEU A 108 9.73 10.31 -4.68
CA LEU A 108 9.77 9.65 -5.99
C LEU A 108 10.34 10.57 -7.06
N GLN A 109 9.93 11.85 -7.10
CA GLN A 109 10.48 12.84 -8.01
C GLN A 109 11.98 13.06 -7.80
N SER A 110 12.38 13.22 -6.53
CA SER A 110 13.76 13.42 -6.15
C SER A 110 14.63 12.24 -6.58
N ASN A 111 14.16 11.01 -6.37
CA ASN A 111 14.90 9.81 -6.75
C ASN A 111 14.90 9.55 -8.26
N ALA A 112 13.81 9.88 -8.96
CA ALA A 112 13.75 9.81 -10.43
C ALA A 112 14.74 10.81 -11.07
N SER A 113 14.96 11.95 -10.42
CA SER A 113 15.97 12.95 -10.85
C SER A 113 17.39 12.61 -10.42
N LYS A 114 17.56 11.72 -9.42
CA LYS A 114 18.83 11.41 -8.75
C LYS A 114 19.53 10.14 -9.27
N VAL A 115 19.15 9.64 -10.45
CA VAL A 115 19.94 8.66 -11.22
C VAL A 115 21.23 9.28 -11.81
N LEU A 116 21.95 10.10 -11.04
CA LEU A 116 23.35 10.52 -11.15
C LEU A 116 23.83 10.84 -9.70
N PRO A 117 25.10 10.57 -9.36
CA PRO A 117 25.49 9.72 -8.22
C PRO A 117 25.40 10.33 -6.82
N VAL A 118 25.13 9.44 -5.86
CA VAL A 118 25.76 9.27 -4.53
C VAL A 118 25.96 10.52 -3.67
N GLN A 119 25.20 10.59 -2.57
CA GLN A 119 25.81 10.93 -1.29
C GLN A 119 25.05 10.33 -0.11
N CYS A 120 25.70 9.35 0.50
CA CYS A 120 25.50 8.91 1.87
C CYS A 120 25.71 10.10 2.82
N LYS A 121 24.82 10.25 3.80
CA LYS A 121 25.18 10.87 5.07
C LYS A 121 24.92 9.86 6.18
N THR A 122 25.99 9.18 6.55
CA THR A 122 26.20 8.60 7.87
C THR A 122 26.27 9.72 8.93
N THR A 123 26.11 9.30 10.19
CA THR A 123 26.60 9.92 11.44
C THR A 123 25.55 10.73 12.20
N THR A 124 25.32 10.57 13.50
CA THR A 124 25.79 9.65 14.56
C THR A 124 25.03 10.04 15.83
N HIS A 125 24.78 9.05 16.69
CA HIS A 125 24.39 9.12 18.11
C HIS A 125 24.74 10.39 18.89
N SER A 126 23.83 10.77 19.79
CA SER A 126 24.05 11.15 21.22
C SER A 126 22.88 12.05 21.65
N SER A 127 22.22 11.95 22.81
CA SER A 127 22.19 11.07 23.98
C SER A 127 21.22 11.76 24.97
N ALA A 128 20.67 10.98 25.91
CA ALA A 128 19.97 11.38 27.16
C ALA A 128 18.53 11.92 26.96
N GLU A 129 17.51 11.52 27.70
CA GLU A 129 17.38 10.97 29.07
C GLU A 129 16.04 10.18 29.12
N MET A 130 15.98 8.96 29.67
CA MET A 130 15.44 8.67 31.02
C MET A 130 13.92 8.93 31.17
N GLU A 131 13.12 7.87 31.36
CA GLU A 131 12.05 7.68 32.38
C GLU A 131 11.23 6.43 32.03
N ILE A 132 11.57 5.25 32.57
CA ILE A 132 10.81 4.53 33.62
C ILE A 132 9.32 4.92 33.69
N ILE A 133 8.42 4.13 33.10
CA ILE A 133 7.12 3.85 33.71
C ILE A 133 6.59 2.51 33.22
N GLU A 134 6.77 1.55 34.11
CA GLU A 134 5.96 0.36 34.34
C GLU A 134 4.49 0.77 34.54
N SER A 135 3.56 0.22 33.76
CA SER A 135 2.15 0.06 34.12
C SER A 135 1.45 -0.86 33.11
N GLU A 136 1.21 -2.10 33.53
CA GLU A 136 0.17 -2.96 32.95
C GLU A 136 -1.20 -2.27 33.07
N PRO A 137 -2.14 -2.60 32.17
CA PRO A 137 -3.42 -3.05 32.71
C PRO A 137 -3.92 -4.33 32.05
N VAL A 138 -4.12 -5.31 32.92
CA VAL A 138 -5.10 -6.38 32.83
C VAL A 138 -6.48 -5.90 32.38
N VAL A 139 -7.15 -6.77 31.62
CA VAL A 139 -8.57 -7.21 31.74
C VAL A 139 -9.25 -7.29 30.37
N SER A 140 -9.45 -8.55 30.00
CA SER A 140 -10.34 -9.08 28.98
C SER A 140 -11.73 -8.45 29.01
N ASN A 141 -12.14 -7.83 27.91
CA ASN A 141 -13.54 -7.57 27.63
C ASN A 141 -14.10 -8.70 26.76
N GLU A 142 -14.77 -9.65 27.40
CA GLU A 142 -15.65 -10.62 26.77
C GLU A 142 -16.88 -9.88 26.23
N VAL A 143 -16.96 -9.67 24.92
CA VAL A 143 -18.21 -9.28 24.23
C VAL A 143 -18.49 -10.30 23.14
N LYS A 144 -19.44 -11.19 23.39
CA LYS A 144 -20.12 -11.97 22.34
C LYS A 144 -20.86 -11.01 21.40
N PRO A 145 -20.93 -11.33 20.10
CA PRO A 145 -22.21 -11.19 19.44
C PRO A 145 -22.65 -12.49 18.78
N VAL A 146 -23.94 -12.75 19.00
CA VAL A 146 -24.71 -13.82 18.43
C VAL A 146 -25.38 -13.25 17.16
N VAL A 147 -25.30 -14.03 16.07
CA VAL A 147 -26.24 -14.20 14.94
C VAL A 147 -26.38 -13.17 13.78
N LYS A 148 -26.16 -13.74 12.57
CA LYS A 148 -27.11 -13.93 11.43
C LYS A 148 -27.15 -12.93 10.25
N ASN A 149 -26.86 -13.54 9.08
CA ASN A 149 -27.36 -13.33 7.71
C ASN A 149 -26.79 -12.08 7.00
N LEU A 150 -26.58 -12.02 5.68
CA LEU A 150 -27.30 -12.63 4.57
C LEU A 150 -26.50 -12.43 3.26
N ASP A 151 -26.45 -13.48 2.43
CA ASP A 151 -26.28 -13.52 0.97
C ASP A 151 -25.00 -13.02 0.25
N LEU A 152 -24.53 -13.92 -0.64
CA LEU A 152 -23.85 -13.77 -1.95
C LEU A 152 -22.89 -12.58 -2.07
N GLU A 153 -21.61 -12.78 -2.35
CA GLU A 153 -21.17 -13.17 -3.69
C GLU A 153 -20.05 -14.22 -3.70
N THR A 154 -20.12 -15.13 -4.67
CA THR A 154 -19.09 -16.09 -5.03
C THR A 154 -17.83 -15.37 -5.54
N PRO A 155 -16.67 -15.43 -4.87
CA PRO A 155 -15.41 -15.14 -5.53
C PRO A 155 -15.08 -16.33 -6.44
N THR A 156 -14.96 -16.04 -7.72
CA THR A 156 -14.44 -16.95 -8.74
C THR A 156 -13.17 -17.66 -8.23
N PRO A 157 -13.12 -19.01 -8.15
CA PRO A 157 -11.88 -19.68 -7.77
C PRO A 157 -10.86 -19.50 -8.89
N LEU A 158 -9.84 -18.70 -8.58
CA LEU A 158 -8.45 -18.86 -9.03
C LEU A 158 -8.08 -20.36 -9.06
N PRO A 159 -7.09 -20.79 -9.87
CA PRO A 159 -6.72 -22.22 -9.99
C PRO A 159 -6.70 -22.83 -8.60
N ALA A 160 -7.60 -23.79 -8.36
CA ALA A 160 -7.83 -24.33 -7.03
C ALA A 160 -6.50 -24.87 -6.52
N ILE A 161 -5.85 -24.09 -5.66
CA ILE A 161 -4.76 -24.59 -4.84
C ILE A 161 -5.46 -25.60 -3.96
N ASP A 162 -5.38 -26.87 -4.36
CA ASP A 162 -5.99 -27.94 -3.61
C ASP A 162 -5.21 -28.04 -2.30
N VAL A 163 -5.72 -27.37 -1.27
CA VAL A 163 -5.17 -27.38 0.08
C VAL A 163 -5.03 -28.81 0.61
N LYS A 164 -5.82 -29.75 0.08
CA LYS A 164 -5.67 -31.19 0.35
C LYS A 164 -4.42 -31.75 -0.32
N ALA A 165 -4.14 -31.40 -1.56
CA ALA A 165 -2.92 -31.81 -2.27
C ALA A 165 -1.65 -31.22 -1.64
N ILE A 166 -1.71 -29.98 -1.15
CA ILE A 166 -0.62 -29.38 -0.36
C ILE A 166 -0.41 -30.15 0.94
N GLY A 167 -1.50 -30.47 1.65
CA GLY A 167 -1.45 -31.26 2.87
C GLY A 167 -0.80 -32.63 2.64
N GLU A 168 -1.20 -33.33 1.59
CA GLU A 168 -0.61 -34.64 1.22
C GLU A 168 0.88 -34.53 0.89
N THR A 169 1.28 -33.48 0.16
CA THR A 169 2.69 -33.22 -0.16
C THR A 169 3.50 -32.93 1.11
N LEU A 170 2.97 -32.11 2.01
CA LEU A 170 3.62 -31.78 3.29
C LEU A 170 3.78 -33.04 4.17
N LEU A 171 2.74 -33.87 4.24
CA LEU A 171 2.76 -35.12 5.00
C LEU A 171 3.79 -36.12 4.45
N ASP A 172 3.95 -36.17 3.13
CA ASP A 172 4.96 -37.02 2.48
C ASP A 172 6.39 -36.56 2.82
N VAL A 173 6.67 -35.26 2.73
CA VAL A 173 8.00 -34.71 3.09
C VAL A 173 8.29 -34.93 4.58
N VAL A 174 7.29 -34.76 5.45
CA VAL A 174 7.45 -35.04 6.90
C VAL A 174 7.66 -36.53 7.14
N SER A 175 6.97 -37.42 6.41
CA SER A 175 7.17 -38.87 6.46
C SER A 175 8.61 -39.26 6.11
N GLU A 176 9.16 -38.71 5.02
CA GLU A 176 10.53 -38.98 4.60
C GLU A 176 11.58 -38.52 5.61
N LYS A 177 11.34 -37.39 6.29
CA LYS A 177 12.31 -36.79 7.22
C LYS A 177 12.24 -37.34 8.64
N THR A 178 11.06 -37.79 9.06
CA THR A 178 10.84 -38.34 10.41
C THR A 178 10.87 -39.86 10.44
N GLY A 179 10.61 -40.50 9.30
CA GLY A 179 10.45 -41.96 9.19
C GLY A 179 9.11 -42.47 9.69
N TYR A 180 8.16 -41.59 10.07
CA TYR A 180 6.78 -41.99 10.36
C TYR A 180 6.03 -42.23 9.06
N PRO A 181 5.18 -43.27 8.96
CA PRO A 181 4.38 -43.48 7.76
C PRO A 181 3.37 -42.33 7.59
N ALA A 182 3.18 -41.84 6.37
CA ALA A 182 2.26 -40.74 6.07
C ALA A 182 0.82 -40.96 6.58
N GLU A 183 0.40 -42.22 6.77
CA GLU A 183 -0.91 -42.61 7.29
C GLU A 183 -1.09 -42.36 8.81
N MET A 184 0.00 -42.24 9.56
CA MET A 184 -0.02 -41.89 11.00
C MET A 184 0.19 -40.39 11.23
N LEU A 185 0.49 -39.64 10.17
CA LEU A 185 0.73 -38.22 10.23
C LEU A 185 -0.57 -37.46 9.95
N GLU A 186 -0.97 -36.63 10.90
CA GLU A 186 -2.12 -35.74 10.77
C GLU A 186 -1.64 -34.27 10.74
N LEU A 187 -2.40 -33.41 10.07
CA LEU A 187 -2.02 -31.99 9.89
C LEU A 187 -2.09 -31.18 11.19
N ASP A 188 -2.71 -31.72 12.23
CA ASP A 188 -2.88 -31.10 13.55
C ASP A 188 -1.87 -31.61 14.59
N MET A 189 -0.96 -32.54 14.24
CA MET A 189 0.09 -33.02 15.14
C MET A 189 1.09 -31.92 15.49
N ASP A 190 1.56 -31.91 16.74
CA ASP A 190 2.59 -30.95 17.14
C ASP A 190 3.95 -31.35 16.56
N MET A 191 4.48 -30.48 15.70
CA MET A 191 5.74 -30.72 15.01
C MET A 191 6.92 -30.88 15.97
N GLU A 192 6.94 -30.25 17.15
CA GLU A 192 8.06 -30.36 18.10
C GLU A 192 7.85 -31.48 19.13
N ALA A 193 6.64 -31.58 19.69
CA ALA A 193 6.30 -32.50 20.77
C ALA A 193 5.98 -33.92 20.27
N ASP A 194 5.24 -34.05 19.17
CA ASP A 194 4.80 -35.36 18.66
C ASP A 194 5.77 -35.92 17.61
N LEU A 195 6.35 -35.04 16.77
CA LEU A 195 7.19 -35.42 15.64
C LEU A 195 8.70 -35.17 15.85
N GLY A 196 9.08 -34.48 16.93
CA GLY A 196 10.50 -34.18 17.23
C GLY A 196 11.19 -33.32 16.16
N ILE A 197 10.42 -32.53 15.42
CA ILE A 197 10.88 -31.62 14.38
C ILE A 197 11.22 -30.26 15.03
N ASP A 198 12.51 -30.08 15.26
CA ASP A 198 13.09 -28.82 15.71
C ASP A 198 13.02 -27.71 14.63
N SER A 199 13.30 -26.47 15.03
CA SER A 199 13.27 -25.31 14.15
C SER A 199 14.24 -25.39 12.95
N ILE A 200 15.32 -26.16 13.06
CA ILE A 200 16.29 -26.35 11.97
C ILE A 200 15.72 -27.34 10.95
N LYS A 201 15.18 -28.48 11.41
CA LYS A 201 14.54 -29.48 10.56
C LYS A 201 13.28 -28.96 9.87
N ARG A 202 12.51 -28.05 10.49
CA ARG A 202 11.36 -27.40 9.83
C ARG A 202 11.77 -26.63 8.58
N VAL A 203 12.89 -25.92 8.64
CA VAL A 203 13.41 -25.17 7.47
C VAL A 203 13.88 -26.12 6.37
N GLU A 204 14.51 -27.24 6.74
CA GLU A 204 14.93 -28.27 5.78
C GLU A 204 13.75 -28.98 5.11
N ILE A 205 12.65 -29.21 5.84
CA ILE A 205 11.39 -29.77 5.31
C ILE A 205 10.71 -28.81 4.35
N LEU A 206 10.63 -27.51 4.69
CA LEU A 206 10.02 -26.48 3.84
C LEU A 206 10.85 -26.13 2.59
N SER A 207 12.13 -26.51 2.58
CA SER A 207 13.07 -26.27 1.46
C SER A 207 13.29 -27.50 0.57
N ALA A 208 12.67 -28.64 0.91
CA ALA A 208 12.73 -29.88 0.14
C ALA A 208 11.82 -29.82 -1.08
#